data_AF-M2R741-F1
#
_entry.id   AF-M2R741-F1
#
_cell.length_a   1.000
_cell.length_b   1.000
_cell.length_c   1.000
_cell.angle_alpha   90.00
_cell.angle_beta   90.00
_cell.angle_gamma   90.00
#
_symmetry.space_group_name_H-M   'P 1'
#
loop_
_entity.id
_entity.type
_entity.pdbx_description
1 polymer ?
#
loop_
_entity_poly.entity_id
_entity_poly.type
_entity_poly.pdbx_seq_one_letter_code
_entity_poly.pdbx_strand_id
1 'polypeptide(L)'
;SWVDAERKEWLEKKLAEFMEVRKKDDLGSFWPPVYEDYDERWPLSAPTAEEIAEYSGDEEAVSEAKQEAQRNRIYWWIYNNSRGSSRHKKTQKSLKLSKRRKIIHPYQAYYHL
;
A
#
# COMPACT_ATOMS: atom_id res chain seq x y z
N SER A 1 20.09 -13.71 11.65
CA SER A 1 19.43 -13.21 10.43
C SER A 1 18.03 -12.77 10.81
N TRP A 2 17.50 -11.69 10.24
CA TRP A 2 16.13 -11.21 10.52
C TRP A 2 15.04 -12.01 9.78
N VAL A 3 15.44 -12.96 8.91
CA VAL A 3 14.59 -13.86 8.12
C VAL A 3 15.19 -15.27 8.14
N ASP A 4 14.33 -16.28 8.15
CA ASP A 4 14.68 -17.69 7.99
C ASP A 4 15.40 -17.95 6.67
N ALA A 5 16.35 -18.89 6.65
CA ALA A 5 17.15 -19.16 5.45
C ALA A 5 16.29 -19.55 4.23
N GLU A 6 15.27 -20.39 4.45
CA GLU A 6 14.35 -20.83 3.41
C GLU A 6 13.53 -19.67 2.83
N ARG A 7 13.00 -18.79 3.69
CA ARG A 7 12.23 -17.63 3.24
C ARG A 7 13.12 -16.67 2.43
N LYS A 8 14.38 -16.52 2.81
CA LYS A 8 15.34 -15.70 2.06
C LYS A 8 15.59 -16.27 0.65
N GLU A 9 15.89 -17.56 0.55
CA GLU A 9 16.14 -18.21 -0.76
C GLU A 9 14.92 -18.13 -1.69
N TRP A 10 13.71 -18.30 -1.14
CA TRP A 10 12.48 -18.16 -1.91
C TRP A 10 12.28 -16.74 -2.44
N LEU A 11 12.50 -15.72 -1.60
CA LEU A 11 12.41 -14.31 -2.01
C LEU A 11 13.46 -13.96 -3.07
N GLU A 12 14.68 -14.51 -2.99
CA GLU A 12 15.72 -14.31 -3.99
C GLU A 12 15.32 -14.89 -5.37
N LYS A 13 14.68 -16.06 -5.39
CA LYS A 13 14.13 -16.63 -6.63
C LYS A 13 13.03 -15.76 -7.23
N LYS A 14 12.07 -15.32 -6.41
CA LYS A 14 10.97 -14.43 -6.84
C LYS A 14 11.46 -13.06 -7.29
N LEU A 15 12.56 -12.57 -6.73
CA LEU A 15 13.19 -11.33 -7.16
C LEU A 15 13.72 -11.43 -8.61
N ALA A 16 14.29 -12.58 -8.99
CA ALA A 16 14.70 -12.81 -10.37
C ALA A 16 13.50 -12.81 -11.34
N GLU A 17 12.41 -13.50 -10.97
CA GLU A 17 11.16 -13.51 -11.75
C GLU A 17 10.56 -12.10 -11.89
N PHE A 18 10.53 -11.34 -10.80
CA PHE A 18 10.06 -9.96 -10.77
C PHE A 18 10.82 -9.06 -11.75
N MET A 19 12.15 -9.21 -11.85
CA MET A 19 12.96 -8.40 -12.75
C MET A 19 12.61 -8.66 -14.22
N GLU A 20 12.24 -9.90 -14.57
CA GLU A 20 11.79 -10.24 -15.92
C GLU A 20 10.38 -9.73 -16.21
N VAL A 21 9.46 -9.84 -15.25
CA VAL A 21 8.10 -9.31 -15.39
C VAL A 21 8.11 -7.78 -15.47
N ARG A 22 8.93 -7.12 -14.65
CA ARG A 22 9.04 -5.66 -14.64
C ARG A 22 9.49 -5.10 -15.97
N LYS A 23 10.35 -5.81 -16.73
CA LYS A 23 10.71 -5.43 -18.10
C LYS A 23 9.52 -5.46 -19.07
N LYS A 24 8.53 -6.32 -18.80
CA LYS A 24 7.31 -6.50 -19.59
C LYS A 24 6.13 -5.64 -19.11
N ASP A 25 6.33 -4.88 -18.03
CA ASP A 25 5.31 -4.04 -17.38
C ASP A 25 4.03 -4.79 -16.92
N ASP A 26 4.14 -6.11 -16.70
CA ASP A 26 3.01 -6.98 -16.32
C ASP A 26 2.98 -7.30 -14.82
N LEU A 27 3.10 -6.26 -14.01
CA LEU A 27 3.16 -6.40 -12.54
C LEU A 27 1.81 -6.80 -11.94
N GLY A 28 0.70 -6.50 -12.62
CA GLY A 28 -0.65 -6.79 -12.15
C GLY A 28 -0.93 -8.29 -12.03
N SER A 29 -0.41 -9.10 -12.96
CA SER A 29 -0.58 -10.55 -12.94
C SER A 29 0.47 -11.29 -12.11
N PHE A 30 1.59 -10.64 -11.77
CA PHE A 30 2.66 -11.27 -10.99
C PHE A 30 2.38 -11.31 -9.49
N TRP A 31 1.88 -10.21 -8.92
CA TRP A 31 1.76 -10.10 -7.47
C TRP A 31 0.68 -10.98 -6.83
N PRO A 32 -0.53 -11.14 -7.39
CA PRO A 32 -1.58 -11.96 -6.78
C PRO A 32 -1.13 -13.40 -6.45
N PRO A 33 -0.61 -14.20 -7.41
CA PRO A 33 -0.19 -15.57 -7.11
C PRO A 33 1.03 -15.62 -6.19
N VAL A 34 1.90 -14.60 -6.21
CA VAL A 34 3.07 -14.53 -5.31
C VAL A 34 2.64 -14.33 -3.86
N TYR A 35 1.59 -13.54 -3.60
CA TYR A 35 1.05 -13.38 -2.26
C TYR A 35 0.33 -14.64 -1.77
N GLU A 36 -0.44 -15.30 -2.64
CA GLU A 36 -1.09 -16.59 -2.31
C GLU A 36 -0.05 -17.66 -1.94
N ASP A 37 0.98 -17.86 -2.79
CA ASP A 37 2.09 -18.78 -2.52
C ASP A 37 2.82 -18.47 -1.20
N TYR A 38 2.95 -17.19 -0.86
CA TYR A 38 3.63 -16.75 0.35
C TYR A 38 2.80 -17.05 1.61
N ASP A 39 1.50 -16.74 1.56
CA ASP A 39 0.58 -16.96 2.68
C ASP A 39 0.38 -18.46 2.95
N GLU A 40 0.38 -19.31 1.91
CA GLU A 40 0.35 -20.77 2.05
C GLU A 40 1.62 -21.34 2.70
N ARG A 41 2.80 -20.84 2.31
CA ARG A 41 4.09 -21.32 2.86
C ARG A 41 4.36 -20.83 4.27
N TRP A 42 3.91 -19.63 4.60
CA TRP A 42 4.15 -19.00 5.88
C TRP A 42 2.86 -18.48 6.49
N PRO A 43 1.98 -19.39 6.95
CA PRO A 43 0.73 -19.00 7.56
C PRO A 43 0.98 -18.15 8.80
N LEU A 44 0.06 -17.20 9.04
CA LEU A 44 0.06 -16.42 10.27
C LEU A 44 -0.18 -17.34 11.47
N SER A 45 0.42 -16.99 12.62
CA SER A 45 0.20 -17.71 13.86
C SER A 45 -1.29 -17.74 14.21
N ALA A 46 -1.76 -18.89 14.69
CA ALA A 46 -3.14 -19.07 15.12
C ALA A 46 -3.60 -17.98 16.11
N PRO A 47 -4.89 -17.65 16.15
CA PRO A 47 -5.48 -16.81 17.20
C PRO A 47 -5.10 -17.32 18.59
N THR A 48 -4.63 -16.41 19.44
CA THR A 48 -4.34 -16.71 20.84
C THR A 48 -5.63 -16.63 21.64
N ALA A 49 -5.76 -17.40 22.73
CA ALA A 49 -6.99 -17.44 23.53
C ALA A 49 -7.44 -16.05 24.06
N GLU A 50 -6.48 -15.15 24.28
CA GLU A 50 -6.72 -13.76 24.69
C GLU A 50 -7.37 -12.94 23.56
N GLU A 51 -6.92 -13.09 22.32
CA GLU A 51 -7.46 -12.39 21.15
C GLU A 51 -8.86 -12.93 20.79
N ILE A 52 -9.09 -14.23 20.96
CA ILE A 52 -10.41 -14.85 20.78
C ILE A 52 -11.42 -14.29 21.81
N ALA A 53 -10.98 -14.08 23.05
CA ALA A 53 -11.83 -13.48 24.08
C ALA A 53 -12.21 -12.03 23.76
N GLU A 54 -11.31 -11.24 23.15
CA GLU A 54 -11.61 -9.88 22.70
C GLU A 54 -12.64 -9.83 21.55
N TYR A 55 -12.65 -10.85 20.70
CA TYR A 55 -13.60 -11.00 19.58
C TYR A 55 -14.85 -11.81 19.94
N SER A 56 -15.27 -11.80 21.22
CA SER A 56 -16.49 -12.47 21.67
C SER A 56 -16.53 -13.99 21.40
N GLY A 57 -15.37 -14.64 21.26
CA GLY A 57 -15.26 -16.08 21.01
C GLY A 57 -15.27 -16.48 19.54
N ASP A 58 -15.22 -15.52 18.61
CA ASP A 58 -15.24 -15.82 17.17
C ASP A 58 -13.80 -15.99 16.62
N GLU A 59 -13.36 -17.24 16.50
CA GLU A 59 -12.02 -17.59 16.01
C GLU A 59 -11.80 -17.19 14.54
N GLU A 60 -12.84 -17.26 13.71
CA GLU A 60 -12.77 -16.91 12.30
C GLU A 60 -12.54 -15.41 12.15
N ALA A 61 -13.32 -14.59 12.88
CA ALA A 61 -13.17 -13.13 12.88
C ALA A 61 -11.78 -12.67 13.33
N VAL A 62 -11.16 -13.32 14.31
CA VAL A 62 -9.78 -13.01 14.73
C VAL A 62 -8.78 -13.37 13.63
N SER A 63 -8.97 -14.52 12.98
CA SER A 63 -8.07 -14.96 11.91
C SER A 63 -8.12 -14.00 10.71
N GLU A 64 -9.32 -13.54 10.33
CA GLU A 64 -9.52 -12.55 9.27
C GLU A 64 -8.91 -11.20 9.64
N ALA A 65 -9.13 -10.73 10.88
CA ALA A 65 -8.55 -9.47 11.37
C ALA A 65 -7.00 -9.50 11.34
N LYS A 66 -6.39 -10.64 11.69
CA LYS A 66 -4.93 -10.83 11.60
C LYS A 66 -4.44 -10.79 10.15
N GLN A 67 -5.15 -11.47 9.24
CA GLN A 67 -4.82 -11.44 7.81
C GLN A 67 -4.95 -10.02 7.24
N GLU A 68 -6.02 -9.32 7.59
CA GLU A 68 -6.26 -7.94 7.16
C GLU A 68 -5.18 -6.99 7.70
N ALA A 69 -4.81 -7.13 8.98
CA ALA A 69 -3.73 -6.34 9.58
C ALA A 69 -2.38 -6.56 8.85
N GLN A 70 -2.07 -7.80 8.46
CA GLN A 70 -0.87 -8.12 7.70
C GLN A 70 -0.91 -7.53 6.29
N ARG A 71 -2.03 -7.66 5.57
CA ARG A 71 -2.23 -7.05 4.25
C ARG A 71 -2.10 -5.53 4.30
N ASN A 72 -2.72 -4.89 5.29
CA ASN A 72 -2.62 -3.45 5.52
C ASN A 72 -1.19 -3.02 5.80
N ARG A 73 -0.41 -3.78 6.57
CA ARG A 73 1.00 -3.47 6.83
C ARG A 73 1.82 -3.45 5.54
N ILE A 74 1.63 -4.43 4.67
CA ILE A 74 2.30 -4.50 3.35
C ILE A 74 1.86 -3.32 2.48
N TYR A 75 0.56 -3.08 2.38
CA TYR A 75 -0.01 -1.97 1.62
C TYR A 75 0.56 -0.62 2.07
N TRP A 76 0.55 -0.34 3.37
CA TRP A 76 1.07 0.92 3.92
C TRP A 76 2.58 1.05 3.74
N TRP A 77 3.32 -0.05 3.84
CA TRP A 77 4.76 -0.03 3.53
C TRP A 77 5.00 0.36 2.07
N ILE A 78 4.30 -0.28 1.12
CA ILE A 78 4.42 0.03 -0.32
C ILE A 78 3.97 1.47 -0.59
N TYR A 79 2.83 1.89 -0.05
CA TYR A 79 2.31 3.24 -0.21
C TYR A 79 3.31 4.28 0.28
N ASN A 80 3.87 4.10 1.48
CA ASN A 80 4.84 5.02 2.05
C ASN A 80 6.17 5.04 1.28
N ASN A 81 6.58 3.89 0.74
CA ASN A 81 7.85 3.77 0.02
C ASN A 81 7.75 4.20 -1.46
N SER A 82 6.55 4.14 -2.05
CA SER A 82 6.26 4.64 -3.40
C SER A 82 5.87 6.12 -3.41
N ARG A 83 5.52 6.70 -2.25
CA ARG A 83 5.22 8.12 -2.12
C ARG A 83 6.47 8.92 -2.46
N GLY A 84 6.42 9.63 -3.58
CA GLY A 84 7.46 10.58 -3.96
C GLY A 84 7.73 11.51 -2.79
N SER A 85 8.94 11.44 -2.23
CA SER A 85 9.34 12.33 -1.15
C SER A 85 9.07 13.75 -1.63
N SER A 86 8.21 14.49 -0.92
CA SER A 86 8.08 15.93 -1.10
C SER A 86 9.32 16.62 -0.56
N ARG A 87 10.53 16.18 -0.93
CA ARG A 87 11.67 17.06 -0.95
C ARG A 87 11.27 18.14 -1.92
N HIS A 88 10.99 19.32 -1.37
CA HIS A 88 10.91 20.55 -2.11
C HIS A 88 11.93 20.47 -3.23
N LYS A 89 11.47 20.21 -4.46
CA LYS A 89 12.29 20.51 -5.63
C LYS A 89 12.71 21.95 -5.36
N LYS A 90 14.02 22.19 -5.27
CA LYS A 90 14.62 23.53 -5.14
C LYS A 90 14.32 24.39 -6.37
N THR A 91 13.15 24.26 -6.99
CA THR A 91 12.59 25.33 -7.78
C THR A 91 12.25 26.41 -6.77
N GLN A 92 13.15 27.38 -6.65
CA GLN A 92 12.86 28.71 -6.15
C GLN A 92 11.68 29.30 -6.94
N LYS A 93 10.47 28.84 -6.65
CA LYS A 93 9.25 29.49 -7.10
C LYS A 93 8.64 30.00 -5.81
N SER A 94 8.75 31.31 -5.63
CA SER A 94 8.07 32.04 -4.56
C SER A 94 6.66 31.48 -4.38
N LEU A 95 6.30 31.18 -3.14
CA LEU A 95 4.93 30.82 -2.78
C LEU A 95 4.02 31.92 -3.35
N LYS A 96 3.12 31.56 -4.26
CA LYS A 96 2.12 32.50 -4.80
C LYS A 96 1.11 32.78 -3.68
N LEU A 97 1.41 33.80 -2.86
CA LEU A 97 0.59 34.21 -1.73
C LEU A 97 -0.73 34.90 -2.16
N SER A 98 -0.86 35.27 -3.43
CA SER A 98 -2.09 35.88 -3.94
C SER A 98 -2.99 34.85 -4.63
N LYS A 99 -4.24 34.74 -4.15
CA LYS A 99 -5.31 34.08 -4.91
C LYS A 99 -5.57 34.92 -6.17
N ARG A 100 -5.51 34.30 -7.35
CA ARG A 100 -5.87 34.96 -8.61
C ARG A 100 -7.34 35.38 -8.49
N ARG A 101 -7.61 36.69 -8.38
CA ARG A 101 -8.98 37.21 -8.32
C ARG A 101 -9.69 36.80 -9.61
N LYS A 102 -10.82 36.10 -9.51
CA LYS A 102 -11.71 35.87 -10.65
C LYS A 102 -12.31 37.23 -11.01
N ILE A 103 -11.96 37.77 -12.18
CA ILE A 103 -12.60 38.97 -12.72
C ILE A 103 -13.96 38.50 -13.25
N ILE A 104 -15.03 38.80 -12.51
CA ILE A 104 -16.39 38.56 -12.99
C ILE A 104 -16.70 39.70 -13.96
N HIS A 105 -16.94 39.38 -15.22
CA HIS A 105 -17.31 40.38 -16.20
C HIS A 105 -18.74 40.88 -15.91
N PRO A 106 -19.02 42.18 -16.09
CA PRO A 106 -20.32 42.77 -15.72
C PRO A 106 -21.51 42.08 -16.39
N TYR A 107 -21.36 41.50 -17.58
CA TYR A 107 -22.43 40.74 -18.24
C TYR A 107 -22.82 39.46 -17.48
N GLN A 108 -21.92 38.85 -16.71
CA GLN A 108 -22.20 37.64 -15.91
C GLN A 108 -22.97 37.96 -14.62
N ALA A 109 -22.95 39.21 -14.15
CA ALA A 109 -23.68 39.60 -12.94
C ALA A 109 -25.21 39.65 -13.15
N TYR A 110 -25.65 39.90 -14.38
CA TYR A 110 -27.07 40.03 -14.73
C TYR A 110 -27.79 38.69 -14.99
N TYR A 111 -27.07 37.57 -15.07
CA TYR A 111 -27.68 36.26 -15.34
C TYR A 111 -28.21 35.56 -14.08
N HIS A 112 -28.00 36.15 -12.90
CA HIS A 112 -28.42 35.60 -11.60
C HIS A 112 -29.51 36.42 -10.89
N LEU A 113 -30.22 37.27 -11.64
CA LEU A 113 -31.43 37.98 -11.18
C LEU A 113 -32.69 37.31 -11.74
#